data_AF-A0A7Y3LF08-F1
#
_entry.id   AF-A0A7Y3LF08-F1
#
_cell.length_a   1.000
_cell.length_b   1.000
_cell.length_c   1.000
_cell.angle_alpha   90.00
_cell.angle_beta   90.00
_cell.angle_gamma   90.00
#
_symmetry.space_group_name_H-M   'P 1'
#
loop_
_entity.id
_entity.type
_entity.pdbx_description
1 polymer ?
#
loop_
_entity_poly.entity_id
_entity_poly.type
_entity_poly.pdbx_seq_one_letter_code
_entity_poly.pdbx_strand_id
1 'polypeptide(L)'
;MGPSSDMQEQIVTGRDDRILVAGISRSGSSWLIEALGVTPGTKRWYEPDNIDADPTGTKPVGRSGFGPYPIIHPGDDGGVFKSLWDVAFGSTVHLDRFGGLLIPILRPMLKLPQPILHRLVRVGSKVLTTLPGKTDRIAVKSVYTCFCLDWLVEEYDPKVIIIQRNPLNVISSWRELKIPAFDLMTRPELIRLYADRYEGPPPTLEDSPLTRMAWQVGLTTTAMGDSLDRHPGWVVANHEDLCVEPAKKFKALFEKVGVPWSEDVEAYLEKSNRPGEGLKPVRVTSEQVDRWKSRLTASEVEEINSVLARFPRKGWIREPSS
;
A
#
# COMPACT_ATOMS: atom_id res chain seq x y z
N MET A 1 19.56 38.92 2.22
CA MET A 1 19.46 37.92 1.14
C MET A 1 20.38 36.77 1.51
N GLY A 2 19.86 35.81 2.27
CA GLY A 2 20.56 34.54 2.48
C GLY A 2 20.29 33.63 1.28
N PRO A 3 21.22 32.73 0.91
CA PRO A 3 21.03 31.86 -0.23
C PRO A 3 19.78 30.99 -0.03
N SER A 4 18.95 30.98 -1.07
CA SER A 4 17.88 30.01 -1.32
C SER A 4 18.32 28.62 -0.85
N SER A 5 17.59 28.01 0.09
CA SER A 5 17.84 26.64 0.50
C SER A 5 17.59 25.70 -0.67
N ASP A 6 18.67 25.31 -1.33
CA ASP A 6 18.94 23.96 -1.78
C ASP A 6 17.71 23.16 -2.20
N MET A 7 17.38 23.29 -3.48
CA MET A 7 16.76 22.23 -4.27
C MET A 7 17.81 21.12 -4.45
N GLN A 8 18.26 20.50 -3.35
CA GLN A 8 19.01 19.25 -3.42
C GLN A 8 18.08 18.25 -4.10
N GLU A 9 18.47 17.75 -5.27
CA GLU A 9 17.80 16.62 -5.90
C GLU A 9 17.67 15.52 -4.84
N GLN A 10 16.44 15.23 -4.43
CA GLN A 10 16.15 14.20 -3.45
C GLN A 10 16.66 12.86 -4.03
N ILE A 11 17.80 12.38 -3.54
CA ILE A 11 18.37 11.12 -3.98
C ILE A 11 17.42 10.01 -3.53
N VAL A 12 16.76 9.37 -4.49
CA VAL A 12 15.89 8.23 -4.21
C VAL A 12 16.77 7.02 -3.89
N THR A 13 16.70 6.56 -2.65
CA THR A 13 17.50 5.43 -2.14
C THR A 13 16.88 4.08 -2.48
N GLY A 14 17.71 3.05 -2.59
CA GLY A 14 17.31 1.68 -2.87
C GLY A 14 17.74 1.18 -4.24
N ARG A 15 17.64 -0.13 -4.46
CA ARG A 15 18.03 -0.80 -5.69
C ARG A 15 17.16 -0.39 -6.88
N ASP A 16 17.80 -0.17 -8.04
CA ASP A 16 17.12 0.24 -9.28
C ASP A 16 16.17 -0.83 -9.86
N ASP A 17 16.37 -2.09 -9.49
CA ASP A 17 15.60 -3.25 -9.96
C ASP A 17 14.36 -3.55 -9.10
N ARG A 18 14.12 -2.80 -8.01
CA ARG A 18 13.02 -3.04 -7.08
C ARG A 18 12.27 -1.77 -6.72
N ILE A 19 10.96 -1.81 -6.89
CA ILE A 19 10.06 -0.74 -6.48
C ILE A 19 9.01 -1.28 -5.53
N LEU A 20 8.80 -0.59 -4.42
CA LEU A 20 7.68 -0.81 -3.52
C LEU A 20 6.69 0.36 -3.65
N VAL A 21 5.47 0.07 -4.07
CA VAL A 21 4.34 1.00 -3.99
C VAL A 21 3.58 0.72 -2.71
N ALA A 22 3.58 1.67 -1.79
CA ALA A 22 2.84 1.57 -0.54
C ALA A 22 1.89 2.76 -0.38
N GLY A 23 0.79 2.54 0.30
CA GLY A 23 -0.25 3.54 0.52
C GLY A 23 -1.44 2.87 1.18
N ILE A 24 -2.25 3.62 1.91
CA ILE A 24 -3.47 3.05 2.48
C ILE A 24 -4.43 2.61 1.37
N SER A 25 -5.35 1.69 1.67
CA SER A 25 -6.31 1.25 0.65
C SER A 25 -7.14 2.41 0.12
N ARG A 26 -7.43 2.41 -1.19
CA ARG A 26 -8.19 3.48 -1.90
C ARG A 26 -7.44 4.81 -2.11
N SER A 27 -6.13 4.84 -1.91
CA SER A 27 -5.21 5.93 -2.28
C SER A 27 -4.84 5.98 -3.77
N GLY A 28 -5.24 4.99 -4.57
CA GLY A 28 -4.86 4.88 -5.99
C GLY A 28 -3.60 4.05 -6.25
N SER A 29 -3.09 3.33 -5.24
CA SER A 29 -1.95 2.43 -5.39
C SER A 29 -2.11 1.42 -6.53
N SER A 30 -3.30 0.87 -6.76
CA SER A 30 -3.57 -0.02 -7.90
C SER A 30 -3.41 0.67 -9.25
N TRP A 31 -3.80 1.94 -9.40
CA TRP A 31 -3.60 2.68 -10.64
C TRP A 31 -2.10 2.89 -10.91
N LEU A 32 -1.35 3.21 -9.87
CA LEU A 32 0.10 3.40 -9.94
C LEU A 32 0.84 2.11 -10.30
N ILE A 33 0.52 0.98 -9.65
CA ILE A 33 1.21 -0.28 -9.92
C ILE A 33 0.83 -0.91 -11.28
N GLU A 34 -0.37 -0.65 -11.79
CA GLU A 34 -0.72 -0.99 -13.18
C GLU A 34 0.12 -0.18 -14.17
N ALA A 35 0.25 1.14 -13.97
CA ALA A 35 1.09 1.99 -14.83
C ALA A 35 2.55 1.53 -14.82
N LEU A 36 3.11 1.17 -13.65
CA LEU A 36 4.47 0.63 -13.55
C LEU A 36 4.62 -0.69 -14.31
N GLY A 37 3.64 -1.59 -14.21
CA GLY A 37 3.78 -2.93 -14.79
C GLY A 37 3.36 -3.05 -16.27
N VAL A 38 2.89 -1.97 -16.89
CA VAL A 38 2.84 -1.88 -18.37
C VAL A 38 4.14 -1.32 -18.95
N THR A 39 5.05 -0.81 -18.13
CA THR A 39 6.39 -0.41 -18.59
C THR A 39 7.19 -1.64 -19.03
N PRO A 40 7.79 -1.63 -20.24
CA PRO A 40 8.64 -2.73 -20.71
C PRO A 40 9.73 -3.12 -19.69
N GLY A 41 9.94 -4.42 -19.53
CA GLY A 41 10.93 -4.96 -18.58
C GLY A 41 10.51 -4.90 -17.10
N THR A 42 9.31 -4.40 -16.78
CA THR A 42 8.81 -4.32 -15.40
C THR A 42 7.79 -5.41 -15.10
N LYS A 43 8.08 -6.22 -14.09
CA LYS A 43 7.14 -7.21 -13.54
C LYS A 43 6.43 -6.64 -12.32
N ARG A 44 5.11 -6.77 -12.26
CA ARG A 44 4.29 -6.29 -11.13
C ARG A 44 3.79 -7.42 -10.24
N TRP A 45 3.69 -7.15 -8.94
CA TRP A 45 3.07 -8.00 -7.93
C TRP A 45 2.03 -7.23 -7.11
N TYR A 46 0.89 -7.85 -6.84
CA TYR A 46 -0.21 -7.27 -6.08
C TYR A 46 -0.32 -7.97 -4.74
N GLU A 47 -0.16 -7.19 -3.67
CA GLU A 47 -0.48 -7.55 -2.29
C GLU A 47 -0.11 -9.02 -1.98
N PRO A 48 1.18 -9.40 -2.08
CA PRO A 48 1.62 -10.78 -1.84
C PRO A 48 1.29 -11.25 -0.42
N ASP A 49 1.01 -10.31 0.47
CA ASP A 49 0.59 -10.43 1.86
C ASP A 49 -0.93 -10.59 2.06
N ASN A 50 -1.75 -10.51 1.02
CA ASN A 50 -3.22 -10.65 1.09
C ASN A 50 -3.70 -12.11 1.03
N ILE A 51 -3.01 -13.04 1.69
CA ILE A 51 -3.31 -14.48 1.62
C ILE A 51 -4.39 -14.89 2.65
N ASP A 52 -4.61 -14.09 3.69
CA ASP A 52 -5.59 -14.39 4.75
C ASP A 52 -6.32 -13.15 5.29
N ALA A 53 -6.50 -12.09 4.49
CA ALA A 53 -7.31 -10.96 4.93
C ALA A 53 -8.77 -11.44 5.11
N ASP A 54 -9.26 -11.42 6.35
CA ASP A 54 -10.67 -11.67 6.66
C ASP A 54 -11.40 -10.31 6.66
N PRO A 55 -12.15 -9.99 5.58
CA PRO A 55 -12.87 -8.74 5.51
C PRO A 55 -14.03 -8.65 6.51
N THR A 56 -14.37 -9.72 7.23
CA THR A 56 -15.40 -9.68 8.27
C THR A 56 -14.85 -9.23 9.63
N GLY A 57 -13.53 -9.24 9.81
CA GLY A 57 -12.88 -8.94 11.10
C GLY A 57 -13.19 -9.96 12.20
N THR A 58 -13.81 -11.09 11.88
CA THR A 58 -14.19 -12.12 12.87
C THR A 58 -13.01 -12.97 13.32
N LYS A 59 -11.91 -12.97 12.56
CA LYS A 59 -10.66 -13.66 12.91
C LYS A 59 -9.51 -12.66 13.00
N PRO A 60 -8.93 -12.44 14.21
CA PRO A 60 -7.85 -11.47 14.41
C PRO A 60 -6.53 -11.89 13.74
N VAL A 61 -6.34 -13.19 13.47
CA VAL A 61 -5.15 -13.70 12.78
C VAL A 61 -5.59 -14.68 11.70
N GLY A 62 -5.18 -14.38 10.48
CA GLY A 62 -5.32 -15.27 9.32
C GLY A 62 -4.70 -16.65 9.60
N ARG A 63 -5.10 -17.69 8.85
CA ARG A 63 -4.65 -19.05 9.13
C ARG A 63 -3.12 -19.13 9.15
N SER A 64 -2.43 -18.37 8.29
CA SER A 64 -0.96 -18.31 8.16
C SER A 64 -0.24 -17.39 9.16
N GLY A 65 -0.93 -16.82 10.15
CA GLY A 65 -0.30 -16.24 11.34
C GLY A 65 -0.02 -14.74 11.35
N PHE A 66 -0.33 -13.98 10.28
CA PHE A 66 0.00 -12.54 10.21
C PHE A 66 -1.22 -11.61 10.04
N GLY A 67 -2.31 -12.08 9.43
CA GLY A 67 -3.50 -11.25 9.16
C GLY A 67 -3.20 -10.02 8.30
N PRO A 68 -4.20 -9.14 8.08
CA PRO A 68 -3.96 -7.85 7.44
C PRO A 68 -3.16 -6.96 8.40
N TYR A 69 -2.28 -6.10 7.87
CA TYR A 69 -1.48 -5.16 8.67
C TYR A 69 -0.55 -5.81 9.71
N PRO A 70 0.41 -6.65 9.29
CA PRO A 70 1.36 -7.25 10.20
C PRO A 70 2.27 -6.20 10.84
N ILE A 71 2.59 -6.39 12.12
CA ILE A 71 3.55 -5.58 12.86
C ILE A 71 4.87 -6.35 12.86
N ILE A 72 5.84 -5.87 12.10
CA ILE A 72 7.17 -6.49 11.97
C ILE A 72 8.19 -5.36 11.98
N HIS A 73 9.17 -5.45 12.88
CA HIS A 73 10.16 -4.43 13.10
C HIS A 73 11.48 -4.75 12.40
N PRO A 74 12.29 -3.73 12.08
CA PRO A 74 13.69 -3.91 11.68
C PRO A 74 14.42 -4.94 12.54
N GLY A 75 15.13 -5.87 11.90
CA GLY A 75 15.82 -7.00 12.55
C GLY A 75 14.97 -8.24 12.91
N ASP A 76 13.63 -8.20 12.79
CA ASP A 76 12.78 -9.39 12.97
C ASP A 76 12.94 -10.39 11.80
N ASP A 77 12.77 -11.70 12.05
CA ASP A 77 12.96 -12.72 11.00
C ASP A 77 11.86 -12.72 9.91
N GLY A 78 10.72 -12.08 10.20
CA GLY A 78 9.56 -11.98 9.31
C GLY A 78 8.85 -13.32 9.01
N GLY A 79 9.31 -14.46 9.52
CA GLY A 79 8.63 -15.75 9.45
C GLY A 79 8.20 -16.18 8.05
N VAL A 80 6.90 -16.45 7.88
CA VAL A 80 6.31 -16.77 6.56
C VAL A 80 6.02 -15.53 5.75
N PHE A 81 5.73 -14.39 6.39
CA PHE A 81 5.58 -13.12 5.71
C PHE A 81 6.79 -12.86 4.82
N LYS A 82 8.01 -13.04 5.34
CA LYS A 82 9.25 -12.97 4.56
C LYS A 82 9.26 -13.87 3.33
N SER A 83 8.76 -15.10 3.44
CA SER A 83 8.76 -16.02 2.29
C SER A 83 7.84 -15.55 1.15
N LEU A 84 6.76 -14.82 1.46
CA LEU A 84 5.87 -14.23 0.45
C LEU A 84 6.58 -13.10 -0.31
N TRP A 85 7.30 -12.26 0.43
CA TRP A 85 8.04 -11.13 -0.13
C TRP A 85 9.33 -11.56 -0.84
N ASP A 86 9.99 -12.64 -0.39
CA ASP A 86 11.10 -13.27 -1.11
C ASP A 86 10.66 -13.74 -2.49
N VAL A 87 9.45 -14.30 -2.62
CA VAL A 87 8.88 -14.66 -3.93
C VAL A 87 8.55 -13.40 -4.74
N ALA A 88 7.94 -12.39 -4.13
CA ALA A 88 7.56 -11.17 -4.85
C ALA A 88 8.78 -10.45 -5.44
N PHE A 89 9.80 -10.19 -4.62
CA PHE A 89 11.02 -9.46 -5.03
C PHE A 89 12.11 -10.36 -5.64
N GLY A 90 12.05 -11.67 -5.47
CA GLY A 90 13.07 -12.59 -5.98
C GLY A 90 12.64 -13.43 -7.19
N SER A 91 11.34 -13.58 -7.45
CA SER A 91 10.89 -14.37 -8.60
C SER A 91 10.93 -13.53 -9.87
N THR A 92 11.76 -13.96 -10.83
CA THR A 92 11.76 -13.47 -12.21
C THR A 92 10.78 -14.24 -13.11
N VAL A 93 10.11 -15.27 -12.57
CA VAL A 93 9.18 -16.16 -13.31
C VAL A 93 7.73 -15.67 -13.24
N HIS A 94 7.05 -15.55 -14.37
CA HIS A 94 5.62 -15.27 -14.46
C HIS A 94 4.77 -16.34 -13.73
N LEU A 95 4.47 -16.13 -12.43
CA LEU A 95 3.68 -17.07 -11.62
C LEU A 95 2.22 -17.16 -12.09
N ASP A 96 1.73 -16.17 -12.82
CA ASP A 96 0.47 -16.17 -13.56
C ASP A 96 0.38 -17.31 -14.60
N ARG A 97 1.51 -17.73 -15.19
CA ARG A 97 1.54 -18.94 -16.04
C ARG A 97 1.46 -20.26 -15.24
N PHE A 98 1.84 -20.24 -13.96
CA PHE A 98 1.88 -21.44 -13.12
C PHE A 98 0.71 -21.52 -12.12
N GLY A 99 0.01 -20.43 -11.84
CA GLY A 99 -1.07 -20.37 -10.85
C GLY A 99 -2.21 -21.34 -11.18
N GLY A 100 -2.59 -21.46 -12.45
CA GLY A 100 -3.60 -22.45 -12.89
C GLY A 100 -3.19 -23.91 -12.69
N LEU A 101 -1.88 -24.20 -12.67
CA LEU A 101 -1.32 -25.55 -12.57
C LEU A 101 -0.93 -25.93 -11.13
N LEU A 102 -0.44 -24.98 -10.33
CA LEU A 102 0.06 -25.21 -8.98
C LEU A 102 -1.04 -25.15 -7.91
N ILE A 103 -2.09 -24.34 -8.09
CA ILE A 103 -3.16 -24.21 -7.09
C ILE A 103 -3.83 -25.56 -6.72
N PRO A 104 -4.13 -26.47 -7.67
CA PRO A 104 -4.65 -27.80 -7.35
C PRO A 104 -3.65 -28.66 -6.55
N ILE A 105 -2.36 -28.54 -6.85
CA ILE A 105 -1.27 -29.32 -6.24
C ILE A 105 -0.96 -28.84 -4.82
N LEU A 106 -1.04 -27.52 -4.60
CA LEU A 106 -0.73 -26.88 -3.30
C LEU A 106 -1.94 -26.88 -2.35
N ARG A 107 -3.17 -27.00 -2.87
CA ARG A 107 -4.42 -27.01 -2.07
C ARG A 107 -4.42 -28.01 -0.90
N PRO A 108 -3.95 -29.27 -1.05
CA PRO A 108 -3.84 -30.22 0.05
C PRO A 108 -2.83 -29.78 1.12
N MET A 109 -1.73 -29.11 0.71
CA MET A 109 -0.70 -28.63 1.64
C MET A 109 -1.23 -27.54 2.58
N LEU A 110 -2.21 -26.72 2.14
CA LEU A 110 -2.88 -25.73 2.98
C LEU A 110 -3.65 -26.34 4.18
N LYS A 111 -3.79 -27.67 4.25
CA LYS A 111 -4.37 -28.39 5.39
C LYS A 111 -3.33 -28.86 6.41
N LEU A 112 -2.04 -28.68 6.14
CA LEU A 112 -0.96 -29.10 7.04
C LEU A 112 -0.87 -28.20 8.27
N PRO A 113 -0.35 -28.71 9.41
CA PRO A 113 -0.02 -27.90 10.57
C PRO A 113 0.96 -26.77 10.23
N GLN A 114 0.78 -25.61 10.89
CA GLN A 114 1.53 -24.38 10.58
C GLN A 114 3.05 -24.56 10.49
N PRO A 115 3.74 -25.24 11.43
CA PRO A 115 5.19 -25.38 11.36
C PRO A 115 5.68 -26.08 10.08
N ILE A 116 4.88 -27.02 9.57
CA ILE A 116 5.20 -27.79 8.35
C ILE A 116 4.93 -26.92 7.12
N LEU A 117 3.78 -26.24 7.08
CA LEU A 117 3.44 -25.33 5.99
C LEU A 117 4.49 -24.21 5.86
N HIS A 118 4.89 -23.61 6.99
CA HIS A 118 5.92 -22.56 7.04
C HIS A 118 7.24 -23.04 6.43
N ARG A 119 7.68 -24.25 6.78
CA ARG A 119 8.92 -24.83 6.24
C ARG A 119 8.81 -25.08 4.73
N LEU A 120 7.69 -25.60 4.26
CA LEU A 120 7.46 -25.86 2.84
C LEU A 120 7.43 -24.57 2.02
N VAL A 121 6.74 -23.53 2.51
CA VAL A 121 6.71 -22.20 1.86
C VAL A 121 8.11 -21.57 1.81
N ARG A 122 8.89 -21.69 2.89
CA ARG A 122 10.28 -21.19 2.93
C ARG A 122 11.22 -21.94 1.97
N VAL A 123 11.05 -23.25 1.81
CA VAL A 123 11.85 -24.04 0.86
C VAL A 123 11.41 -23.76 -0.58
N GLY A 124 10.11 -23.73 -0.84
CA GLY A 124 9.55 -23.48 -2.17
C GLY A 124 9.86 -22.09 -2.71
N SER A 125 9.84 -21.06 -1.86
CA SER A 125 10.22 -19.69 -2.25
C SER A 125 11.65 -19.63 -2.77
N LYS A 126 12.62 -20.24 -2.08
CA LYS A 126 14.02 -20.31 -2.53
C LYS A 126 14.18 -20.96 -3.90
N VAL A 127 13.42 -22.02 -4.18
CA VAL A 127 13.45 -22.67 -5.49
C VAL A 127 12.89 -21.74 -6.57
N LEU A 128 11.75 -21.10 -6.30
CA LEU A 128 11.10 -20.19 -7.25
C LEU A 128 11.97 -18.96 -7.59
N THR A 129 12.72 -18.42 -6.62
CA THR A 129 13.62 -17.28 -6.87
C THR A 129 14.88 -17.66 -7.66
N THR A 130 15.26 -18.94 -7.70
CA THR A 130 16.41 -19.43 -8.48
C THR A 130 16.08 -19.76 -9.94
N LEU A 131 14.80 -19.77 -10.31
CA LEU A 131 14.40 -20.09 -11.68
C LEU A 131 14.79 -18.96 -12.65
N PRO A 132 15.30 -19.29 -13.84
CA PRO A 132 15.75 -18.29 -14.80
C PRO A 132 14.55 -17.53 -15.39
N GLY A 133 14.65 -16.21 -15.38
CA GLY A 133 13.72 -15.27 -16.00
C GLY A 133 14.43 -13.95 -16.24
N LYS A 134 14.01 -13.20 -17.25
CA LYS A 134 14.60 -11.90 -17.60
C LYS A 134 13.58 -10.81 -17.29
N THR A 135 13.81 -10.11 -16.19
CA THR A 135 13.06 -8.89 -15.82
C THR A 135 14.08 -7.85 -15.41
N ASP A 136 13.93 -6.64 -15.92
CA ASP A 136 14.83 -5.54 -15.58
C ASP A 136 14.44 -4.94 -14.23
N ARG A 137 13.15 -5.03 -13.89
CA ARG A 137 12.59 -4.48 -12.66
C ARG A 137 11.42 -5.29 -12.12
N ILE A 138 11.28 -5.26 -10.80
CA ILE A 138 10.13 -5.79 -10.07
C ILE A 138 9.48 -4.64 -9.30
N ALA A 139 8.18 -4.43 -9.52
CA ALA A 139 7.36 -3.51 -8.75
C ALA A 139 6.37 -4.32 -7.91
N VAL A 140 6.36 -4.11 -6.60
CA VAL A 140 5.42 -4.77 -5.67
C VAL A 140 4.55 -3.70 -5.04
N LYS A 141 3.24 -3.94 -4.96
CA LYS A 141 2.31 -3.05 -4.27
C LYS A 141 1.69 -3.73 -3.07
N SER A 142 1.59 -3.03 -1.94
CA SER A 142 0.71 -3.45 -0.83
C SER A 142 0.05 -2.26 -0.13
N VAL A 143 -1.13 -2.50 0.43
CA VAL A 143 -1.86 -1.56 1.28
C VAL A 143 -1.83 -1.95 2.76
N TYR A 144 -1.21 -3.08 3.09
CA TYR A 144 -1.16 -3.65 4.44
C TYR A 144 0.17 -3.39 5.14
N THR A 145 1.13 -2.72 4.50
CA THR A 145 2.51 -2.64 4.99
C THR A 145 2.77 -1.51 6.00
N CYS A 146 1.76 -0.73 6.39
CA CYS A 146 1.96 0.48 7.20
C CYS A 146 2.69 0.27 8.54
N PHE A 147 2.68 -0.95 9.09
CA PHE A 147 3.39 -1.30 10.34
C PHE A 147 4.62 -2.20 10.13
N CYS A 148 5.06 -2.39 8.88
CA CYS A 148 6.25 -3.19 8.55
C CYS A 148 7.08 -2.62 7.38
N LEU A 149 6.85 -1.35 7.00
CA LEU A 149 7.57 -0.72 5.89
C LEU A 149 9.09 -0.67 6.11
N ASP A 150 9.54 -0.30 7.30
CA ASP A 150 10.96 -0.19 7.61
C ASP A 150 11.66 -1.56 7.51
N TRP A 151 10.99 -2.62 7.99
CA TRP A 151 11.46 -4.00 7.82
C TRP A 151 11.57 -4.40 6.35
N LEU A 152 10.57 -4.07 5.52
CA LEU A 152 10.63 -4.34 4.08
C LEU A 152 11.79 -3.62 3.40
N VAL A 153 12.11 -2.40 3.84
CA VAL A 153 13.24 -1.65 3.28
C VAL A 153 14.58 -2.23 3.71
N GLU A 154 14.75 -2.60 4.98
CA GLU A 154 15.95 -3.30 5.44
C GLU A 154 16.18 -4.62 4.68
N GLU A 155 15.13 -5.40 4.47
CA GLU A 155 15.23 -6.75 3.89
C GLU A 155 15.44 -6.76 2.37
N TYR A 156 14.83 -5.82 1.65
CA TYR A 156 14.76 -5.87 0.19
C TYR A 156 15.42 -4.68 -0.51
N ASP A 157 15.73 -3.62 0.23
CA ASP A 157 16.28 -2.35 -0.25
C ASP A 157 15.59 -1.83 -1.54
N PRO A 158 14.25 -1.74 -1.60
CA PRO A 158 13.55 -1.23 -2.78
C PRO A 158 13.55 0.30 -2.80
N LYS A 159 13.44 0.90 -3.99
CA LYS A 159 12.94 2.28 -4.09
C LYS A 159 11.48 2.32 -3.67
N VAL A 160 11.14 3.19 -2.73
CA VAL A 160 9.77 3.26 -2.18
C VAL A 160 9.03 4.47 -2.75
N ILE A 161 7.82 4.20 -3.25
CA ILE A 161 6.82 5.20 -3.61
C ILE A 161 5.66 5.09 -2.63
N ILE A 162 5.50 6.12 -1.80
CA ILE A 162 4.34 6.30 -0.95
C ILE A 162 3.28 7.09 -1.73
N ILE A 163 2.15 6.47 -2.03
CA ILE A 163 1.00 7.17 -2.59
C ILE A 163 0.01 7.54 -1.50
N GLN A 164 -0.34 8.83 -1.45
CA GLN A 164 -1.34 9.37 -0.55
C GLN A 164 -2.49 10.01 -1.32
N ARG A 165 -3.62 10.16 -0.63
CA ARG A 165 -4.85 10.74 -1.17
C ARG A 165 -5.55 11.48 -0.06
N ASN A 166 -6.34 12.50 -0.40
CA ASN A 166 -7.17 13.22 0.57
C ASN A 166 -7.97 12.23 1.44
N PRO A 167 -7.86 12.32 2.78
CA PRO A 167 -8.50 11.37 3.68
C PRO A 167 -10.03 11.32 3.51
N LEU A 168 -10.69 12.43 3.14
CA LEU A 168 -12.12 12.46 2.85
C LEU A 168 -12.46 11.62 1.60
N ASN A 169 -11.62 11.62 0.57
CA ASN A 169 -11.77 10.76 -0.60
C ASN A 169 -11.60 9.28 -0.23
N VAL A 170 -10.64 8.98 0.64
CA VAL A 170 -10.39 7.61 1.10
C VAL A 170 -11.57 7.09 1.90
N ILE A 171 -11.99 7.82 2.94
CA ILE A 171 -13.07 7.42 3.86
C ILE A 171 -14.41 7.31 3.13
N SER A 172 -14.73 8.27 2.25
CA SER A 172 -15.95 8.18 1.43
C SER A 172 -15.93 6.97 0.48
N SER A 173 -14.75 6.61 -0.06
CA SER A 173 -14.61 5.38 -0.86
C SER A 173 -14.72 4.12 -0.01
N TRP A 174 -14.23 4.12 1.24
CA TRP A 174 -14.35 2.98 2.14
C TRP A 174 -15.80 2.71 2.50
N ARG A 175 -16.57 3.77 2.80
CA ARG A 175 -18.00 3.68 3.08
C ARG A 175 -18.80 3.13 1.90
N GLU A 176 -18.60 3.69 0.71
CA GLU A 176 -19.29 3.27 -0.52
C GLU A 176 -19.02 1.79 -0.87
N LEU A 177 -17.75 1.38 -0.78
CA LEU A 177 -17.32 0.02 -1.15
C LEU A 177 -17.38 -0.98 0.00
N LYS A 178 -17.83 -0.55 1.20
CA LYS A 178 -17.86 -1.34 2.42
C LYS A 178 -16.50 -1.99 2.72
N ILE A 179 -15.42 -1.22 2.56
CA ILE A 179 -14.08 -1.67 2.91
C ILE A 179 -14.04 -1.91 4.42
N PRO A 180 -13.60 -3.08 4.86
CA PRO A 180 -13.64 -3.44 6.27
C PRO A 180 -12.60 -2.69 7.08
N ALA A 181 -12.96 -2.40 8.33
CA ALA A 181 -12.04 -1.75 9.26
C ALA A 181 -10.99 -2.73 9.83
N PHE A 182 -11.16 -4.03 9.57
CA PHE A 182 -10.39 -5.10 10.22
C PHE A 182 -10.45 -4.94 11.76
N ASP A 183 -9.48 -5.50 12.48
CA ASP A 183 -9.43 -5.57 13.94
C ASP A 183 -8.44 -4.56 14.56
N LEU A 184 -7.98 -3.55 13.80
CA LEU A 184 -6.94 -2.61 14.26
C LEU A 184 -7.29 -1.88 15.56
N MET A 185 -8.56 -1.53 15.76
CA MET A 185 -9.05 -0.86 16.96
C MET A 185 -9.08 -1.76 18.20
N THR A 186 -8.92 -3.07 18.02
CA THR A 186 -9.01 -4.08 19.08
C THR A 186 -7.69 -4.81 19.34
N ARG A 187 -6.62 -4.48 18.60
CA ARG A 187 -5.26 -5.05 18.76
C ARG A 187 -4.48 -4.34 19.87
N PRO A 188 -4.31 -4.92 21.07
CA PRO A 188 -3.71 -4.21 22.21
C PRO A 188 -2.26 -3.77 21.95
N GLU A 189 -1.49 -4.57 21.22
CA GLU A 189 -0.12 -4.27 20.84
C GLU A 189 -0.01 -3.04 19.93
N LEU A 190 -0.95 -2.88 19.00
CA LEU A 190 -1.01 -1.75 18.07
C LEU A 190 -1.40 -0.47 18.80
N ILE A 191 -2.45 -0.56 19.64
CA ILE A 191 -2.94 0.55 20.45
C ILE A 191 -1.82 1.05 21.36
N ARG A 192 -1.09 0.14 22.03
CA ARG A 192 0.04 0.50 22.89
C ARG A 192 1.17 1.17 22.09
N LEU A 193 1.49 0.66 20.91
CA LEU A 193 2.58 1.20 20.08
C LEU A 193 2.31 2.63 19.58
N TYR A 194 1.04 2.97 19.33
CA TYR A 194 0.65 4.27 18.78
C TYR A 194 -0.11 5.17 19.76
N ALA A 195 -0.18 4.82 21.06
CA ALA A 195 -0.97 5.54 22.06
C ALA A 195 -0.61 7.03 22.15
N ASP A 196 0.67 7.37 22.03
CA ASP A 196 1.16 8.76 22.09
C ASP A 196 1.09 9.49 20.74
N ARG A 197 0.55 8.83 19.71
CA ARG A 197 0.44 9.37 18.34
C ARG A 197 -0.97 9.84 18.02
N TYR A 198 -1.92 9.74 18.94
CA TYR A 198 -3.24 10.34 18.80
C TYR A 198 -3.85 10.68 20.16
N GLU A 199 -4.71 11.69 20.20
CA GLU A 199 -5.40 12.10 21.42
C GLU A 199 -6.64 11.24 21.68
N GLY A 200 -6.99 10.94 22.94
CA GLY A 200 -8.21 10.22 23.33
C GLY A 200 -8.21 8.70 23.04
N PRO A 201 -9.26 7.95 23.44
CA PRO A 201 -9.30 6.49 23.28
C PRO A 201 -9.61 6.06 21.83
N PRO A 202 -9.18 4.86 21.39
CA PRO A 202 -9.70 4.25 20.16
C PRO A 202 -11.24 4.18 20.18
N PRO A 203 -11.91 4.28 19.02
CA PRO A 203 -13.35 4.09 18.96
C PRO A 203 -13.73 2.62 19.21
N THR A 204 -14.94 2.43 19.67
CA THR A 204 -15.58 1.16 19.98
C THR A 204 -16.56 0.76 18.88
N LEU A 205 -17.19 -0.42 18.98
CA LEU A 205 -18.24 -0.84 18.05
C LEU A 205 -19.54 -0.03 18.18
N GLU A 206 -19.71 0.73 19.27
CA GLU A 206 -20.86 1.61 19.50
C GLU A 206 -20.72 2.94 18.74
N ASP A 207 -19.48 3.34 18.41
CA ASP A 207 -19.20 4.52 17.61
C ASP A 207 -19.65 4.34 16.15
N SER A 208 -19.91 5.47 15.49
CA SER A 208 -20.37 5.45 14.10
C SER A 208 -19.36 4.73 13.19
N PRO A 209 -19.81 4.13 12.08
CA PRO A 209 -18.91 3.59 11.06
C PRO A 209 -17.91 4.63 10.52
N LEU A 210 -18.31 5.90 10.39
CA LEU A 210 -17.43 6.96 9.91
C LEU A 210 -16.32 7.27 10.90
N THR A 211 -16.65 7.35 12.19
CA THR A 211 -15.66 7.55 13.26
C THR A 211 -14.62 6.44 13.27
N ARG A 212 -15.06 5.17 13.15
CA ARG A 212 -14.14 4.02 13.06
C ARG A 212 -13.25 4.06 11.81
N MET A 213 -13.81 4.37 10.64
CA MET A 213 -13.03 4.52 9.40
C MET A 213 -12.02 5.67 9.50
N ALA A 214 -12.43 6.82 10.02
CA ALA A 214 -11.57 7.99 10.19
C ALA A 214 -10.42 7.71 11.14
N TRP A 215 -10.67 7.07 12.28
CA TRP A 215 -9.62 6.70 13.22
C TRP A 215 -8.62 5.73 12.60
N GLN A 216 -9.08 4.74 11.84
CA GLN A 216 -8.19 3.81 11.15
C GLN A 216 -7.35 4.48 10.05
N VAL A 217 -7.94 5.39 9.28
CA VAL A 217 -7.19 6.20 8.31
C VAL A 217 -6.15 7.04 9.05
N GLY A 218 -6.51 7.69 10.16
CA GLY A 218 -5.59 8.44 11.02
C GLY A 218 -4.42 7.59 11.50
N LEU A 219 -4.68 6.40 12.04
CA LEU A 219 -3.67 5.48 12.55
C LEU A 219 -2.72 5.00 11.45
N THR A 220 -3.26 4.47 10.36
CA THR A 220 -2.47 3.89 9.26
C THR A 220 -1.64 4.94 8.54
N THR A 221 -2.18 6.15 8.34
CA THR A 221 -1.41 7.26 7.75
C THR A 221 -0.35 7.81 8.68
N THR A 222 -0.61 7.83 10.00
CA THR A 222 0.39 8.21 11.00
C THR A 222 1.57 7.24 11.01
N ALA A 223 1.31 5.94 11.00
CA ALA A 223 2.35 4.90 10.91
C ALA A 223 3.21 5.02 9.64
N MET A 224 2.57 5.23 8.49
CA MET A 224 3.29 5.46 7.24
C MET A 224 4.08 6.79 7.25
N GLY A 225 3.53 7.84 7.86
CA GLY A 225 4.20 9.14 7.97
C GLY A 225 5.43 9.07 8.87
N ASP A 226 5.35 8.29 9.95
CA ASP A 226 6.48 8.09 10.86
C ASP A 226 7.60 7.27 10.20
N SER A 227 7.25 6.29 9.36
CA SER A 227 8.20 5.57 8.51
C SER A 227 8.84 6.49 7.48
N LEU A 228 8.03 7.34 6.83
CA LEU A 228 8.49 8.32 5.86
C LEU A 228 9.45 9.37 6.45
N ASP A 229 9.24 9.79 7.70
CA ASP A 229 10.15 10.70 8.41
C ASP A 229 11.51 10.06 8.70
N ARG A 230 11.53 8.74 8.97
CA ARG A 230 12.78 7.96 9.12
C ARG A 230 13.50 7.70 7.80
N HIS A 231 12.78 7.75 6.69
CA HIS A 231 13.29 7.45 5.35
C HIS A 231 13.06 8.60 4.37
N PRO A 232 13.82 9.72 4.51
CA PRO A 232 13.65 10.89 3.65
C PRO A 232 13.98 10.64 2.17
N GLY A 233 14.61 9.51 1.81
CA GLY A 233 14.86 9.10 0.43
C GLY A 233 13.63 8.53 -0.30
N TRP A 234 12.50 8.32 0.39
CA TRP A 234 11.27 7.82 -0.23
C TRP A 234 10.52 8.91 -1.00
N VAL A 235 9.89 8.51 -2.11
CA VAL A 235 9.12 9.42 -2.95
C VAL A 235 7.66 9.42 -2.50
N VAL A 236 7.08 10.61 -2.31
CA VAL A 236 5.64 10.76 -2.05
C VAL A 236 4.94 11.22 -3.33
N ALA A 237 3.84 10.54 -3.68
CA ALA A 237 2.96 10.92 -4.77
C ALA A 237 1.56 11.24 -4.22
N ASN A 238 1.03 12.43 -4.54
CA ASN A 238 -0.36 12.76 -4.26
C ASN A 238 -1.25 12.26 -5.39
N HIS A 239 -2.26 11.49 -5.05
CA HIS A 239 -3.25 10.99 -6.00
C HIS A 239 -3.96 12.12 -6.75
N GLU A 240 -4.28 13.22 -6.04
CA GLU A 240 -4.90 14.41 -6.62
C GLU A 240 -4.02 15.03 -7.72
N ASP A 241 -2.71 15.17 -7.48
CA ASP A 241 -1.77 15.67 -8.49
C ASP A 241 -1.72 14.75 -9.71
N LEU A 242 -1.67 13.43 -9.48
CA LEU A 242 -1.68 12.43 -10.55
C LEU A 242 -2.97 12.49 -11.38
N CYS A 243 -4.09 12.98 -10.85
CA CYS A 243 -5.36 13.07 -11.56
C CYS A 243 -5.49 14.31 -12.47
N VAL A 244 -4.76 15.40 -12.22
CA VAL A 244 -4.90 16.66 -12.99
C VAL A 244 -4.19 16.59 -14.35
N GLU A 245 -2.94 16.13 -14.37
CA GLU A 245 -2.17 15.93 -15.61
C GLU A 245 -1.51 14.53 -15.61
N PRO A 246 -2.28 13.44 -15.78
CA PRO A 246 -1.79 12.08 -15.51
C PRO A 246 -0.48 11.73 -16.21
N ALA A 247 -0.42 11.85 -17.54
CA ALA A 247 0.78 11.47 -18.30
C ALA A 247 2.03 12.24 -17.82
N LYS A 248 1.93 13.56 -17.67
CA LYS A 248 3.03 14.42 -17.21
C LYS A 248 3.47 14.09 -15.79
N LYS A 249 2.52 13.89 -14.87
CA LYS A 249 2.81 13.67 -13.44
C LYS A 249 3.35 12.27 -13.19
N PHE A 250 2.84 11.25 -13.89
CA PHE A 250 3.44 9.91 -13.88
C PHE A 250 4.83 9.89 -14.50
N LYS A 251 5.06 10.60 -15.61
CA LYS A 251 6.38 10.71 -16.23
C LYS A 251 7.42 11.29 -15.27
N ALA A 252 7.08 12.38 -14.59
CA ALA A 252 7.94 12.99 -13.57
C ALA A 252 8.16 12.05 -12.36
N LEU A 253 7.13 11.31 -11.93
CA LEU A 253 7.27 10.31 -10.87
C LEU A 253 8.21 9.18 -11.29
N PHE A 254 8.08 8.67 -12.52
CA PHE A 254 8.89 7.57 -13.05
C PHE A 254 10.35 7.98 -13.21
N GLU A 255 10.60 9.20 -13.70
CA GLU A 255 11.94 9.78 -13.77
C GLU A 255 12.63 9.81 -12.40
N LYS A 256 11.93 10.26 -11.34
CA LYS A 256 12.47 10.27 -9.97
C LYS A 256 12.90 8.89 -9.47
N VAL A 257 12.16 7.83 -9.81
CA VAL A 257 12.48 6.47 -9.37
C VAL A 257 13.33 5.67 -10.38
N GLY A 258 13.72 6.28 -11.50
CA GLY A 258 14.52 5.62 -12.55
C GLY A 258 13.76 4.59 -13.38
N VAL A 259 12.45 4.77 -13.54
CA VAL A 259 11.61 3.95 -14.44
C VAL A 259 11.52 4.64 -15.79
N PRO A 260 11.80 3.94 -16.91
CA PRO A 260 11.68 4.53 -18.23
C PRO A 260 10.22 4.83 -18.57
N TRP A 261 9.99 5.98 -19.20
CA TRP A 261 8.68 6.30 -19.78
C TRP A 261 8.46 5.50 -21.07
N SER A 262 7.25 4.99 -21.29
CA SER A 262 6.88 4.32 -22.54
C SER A 262 5.47 4.70 -23.01
N GLU A 263 5.22 4.53 -24.30
CA GLU A 263 3.90 4.75 -24.91
C GLU A 263 2.83 3.83 -24.32
N ASP A 264 3.20 2.63 -23.85
CA ASP A 264 2.29 1.71 -23.16
C ASP A 264 1.71 2.30 -21.87
N VAL A 265 2.50 3.08 -21.13
CA VAL A 265 2.06 3.77 -19.91
C VAL A 265 1.05 4.86 -20.28
N GLU A 266 1.35 5.66 -21.30
CA GLU A 266 0.46 6.71 -21.78
C GLU A 266 -0.88 6.15 -22.27
N ALA A 267 -0.83 5.10 -23.09
CA ALA A 267 -2.02 4.39 -23.58
C ALA A 267 -2.83 3.77 -22.42
N TYR A 268 -2.17 3.22 -21.40
CA TYR A 268 -2.85 2.74 -20.20
C TYR A 268 -3.58 3.87 -19.47
N LEU A 269 -2.90 4.99 -19.23
CA LEU A 269 -3.48 6.14 -18.51
C LEU A 269 -4.71 6.68 -19.26
N GLU A 270 -4.62 6.85 -20.57
CA GLU A 270 -5.75 7.27 -21.41
C GLU A 270 -6.91 6.26 -21.35
N LYS A 271 -6.63 4.96 -21.54
CA LYS A 271 -7.64 3.90 -21.50
C LYS A 271 -8.31 3.73 -20.14
N SER A 272 -7.58 4.01 -19.07
CA SER A 272 -8.09 3.95 -17.69
C SER A 272 -8.94 5.16 -17.31
N ASN A 273 -8.80 6.28 -18.03
CA ASN A 273 -9.49 7.54 -17.79
C ASN A 273 -10.91 7.56 -18.37
N ARG A 274 -11.80 6.74 -17.80
CA ARG A 274 -13.20 6.60 -18.24
C ARG A 274 -14.10 6.16 -17.09
N PRO A 275 -15.44 6.30 -17.21
CA PRO A 275 -16.37 5.85 -16.18
C PRO A 275 -16.13 4.39 -15.80
N GLY A 276 -16.14 4.11 -14.50
CA GLY A 276 -15.95 2.76 -13.97
C GLY A 276 -16.29 2.68 -12.49
N GLU A 277 -16.55 1.46 -12.03
CA GLU A 277 -17.06 1.18 -10.69
C GLU A 277 -16.24 0.09 -9.98
N GLY A 278 -16.53 -0.15 -8.70
CA GLY A 278 -15.93 -1.22 -7.90
C GLY A 278 -14.44 -1.05 -7.63
N LEU A 279 -13.70 -2.16 -7.56
CA LEU A 279 -12.30 -2.17 -7.12
C LEU A 279 -11.28 -1.89 -8.24
N LYS A 280 -11.68 -2.00 -9.52
CA LYS A 280 -10.78 -1.78 -10.67
C LYS A 280 -10.36 -0.30 -10.75
N PRO A 281 -9.08 0.01 -11.08
CA PRO A 281 -8.58 1.38 -11.18
C PRO A 281 -8.94 2.03 -12.53
N VAL A 282 -10.22 2.04 -12.87
CA VAL A 282 -10.75 2.69 -14.10
C VAL A 282 -11.75 3.74 -13.66
N ARG A 283 -11.41 5.02 -13.85
CA ARG A 283 -12.18 6.17 -13.37
C ARG A 283 -11.95 7.38 -14.27
N VAL A 284 -12.92 8.29 -14.33
CA VAL A 284 -12.67 9.65 -14.84
C VAL A 284 -11.81 10.39 -13.81
N THR A 285 -10.55 10.63 -14.15
CA THR A 285 -9.50 11.17 -13.25
C THR A 285 -9.85 12.55 -12.71
N SER A 286 -10.36 13.45 -13.55
CA SER A 286 -10.78 14.80 -13.16
C SER A 286 -11.87 14.81 -12.09
N GLU A 287 -12.73 13.78 -12.04
CA GLU A 287 -13.75 13.64 -11.01
C GLU A 287 -13.21 13.11 -9.68
N GLN A 288 -11.97 12.61 -9.63
CA GLN A 288 -11.43 11.94 -8.45
C GLN A 288 -10.81 12.87 -7.41
N VAL A 289 -10.46 14.11 -7.80
CA VAL A 289 -9.79 15.10 -6.95
C VAL A 289 -10.67 15.47 -5.76
N ASP A 290 -11.93 15.80 -6.02
CA ASP A 290 -12.90 16.26 -5.03
C ASP A 290 -14.11 15.32 -4.90
N ARG A 291 -13.93 14.03 -5.22
CA ARG A 291 -15.03 13.05 -5.28
C ARG A 291 -15.79 12.95 -3.97
N TRP A 292 -15.14 13.20 -2.84
CA TRP A 292 -15.76 13.22 -1.52
C TRP A 292 -16.89 14.25 -1.39
N LYS A 293 -16.83 15.39 -2.12
CA LYS A 293 -17.85 16.47 -2.04
C LYS A 293 -19.24 16.02 -2.47
N SER A 294 -19.34 15.07 -3.40
CA SER A 294 -20.62 14.49 -3.83
C SER A 294 -21.05 13.28 -3.01
N ARG A 295 -20.21 12.83 -2.07
CA ARG A 295 -20.45 11.62 -1.27
C ARG A 295 -20.77 11.96 0.17
N LEU A 296 -20.13 12.96 0.75
CA LEU A 296 -20.25 13.29 2.16
C LEU A 296 -21.12 14.52 2.37
N THR A 297 -21.97 14.49 3.39
CA THR A 297 -22.67 15.69 3.87
C THR A 297 -21.72 16.57 4.70
N ALA A 298 -22.11 17.82 4.96
CA ALA A 298 -21.32 18.72 5.81
C ALA A 298 -21.10 18.17 7.23
N SER A 299 -22.12 17.55 7.84
CA SER A 299 -22.02 16.95 9.17
C SER A 299 -21.09 15.73 9.18
N GLU A 300 -21.09 14.93 8.12
CA GLU A 300 -20.18 13.79 8.00
C GLU A 300 -18.73 14.24 7.83
N VAL A 301 -18.49 15.33 7.08
CA VAL A 301 -17.17 15.94 6.94
C VAL A 301 -16.67 16.47 8.28
N GLU A 302 -17.54 17.13 9.05
CA GLU A 302 -17.21 17.62 10.39
C GLU A 302 -16.87 16.48 11.35
N GLU A 303 -17.68 15.41 11.36
CA GLU A 303 -17.42 14.21 12.16
C GLU A 303 -16.04 13.61 11.83
N ILE A 304 -15.78 13.35 10.55
CA ILE A 304 -14.51 12.79 10.09
C ILE A 304 -13.34 13.69 10.50
N ASN A 305 -13.44 15.00 10.25
CA ASN A 305 -12.37 15.94 10.57
C ASN A 305 -12.13 16.04 12.07
N SER A 306 -13.16 15.94 12.92
CA SER A 306 -12.98 15.93 14.37
C SER A 306 -12.13 14.74 14.83
N VAL A 307 -12.32 13.56 14.21
CA VAL A 307 -11.54 12.36 14.52
C VAL A 307 -10.12 12.50 13.99
N LEU A 308 -9.97 12.94 12.73
CA LEU A 308 -8.65 13.10 12.11
C LEU A 308 -7.81 14.18 12.81
N ALA A 309 -8.43 15.23 13.35
CA ALA A 309 -7.73 16.28 14.11
C ALA A 309 -6.99 15.75 15.35
N ARG A 310 -7.33 14.55 15.83
CA ARG A 310 -6.65 13.88 16.95
C ARG A 310 -5.30 13.29 16.54
N PHE A 311 -4.96 13.26 15.25
CA PHE A 311 -3.72 12.69 14.72
C PHE A 311 -2.79 13.79 14.17
N PRO A 312 -1.44 13.63 14.26
CA PRO A 312 -0.45 14.65 13.93
C PRO A 312 -0.60 15.31 12.55
N ARG A 313 -1.02 14.54 11.54
CA ARG A 313 -1.09 14.98 10.13
C ARG A 313 -2.52 14.96 9.59
N LYS A 314 -3.53 14.93 10.47
CA LYS A 314 -4.96 15.01 10.12
C LYS A 314 -5.39 14.02 9.04
N GLY A 315 -4.87 12.78 9.09
CA GLY A 315 -5.18 11.73 8.11
C GLY A 315 -4.37 11.78 6.82
N TRP A 316 -3.39 12.67 6.70
CA TRP A 316 -2.39 12.64 5.63
C TRP A 316 -1.15 11.85 6.05
N ILE A 317 -0.47 11.22 5.09
CA ILE A 317 0.84 10.60 5.36
C ILE A 317 1.91 11.68 5.50
N ARG A 318 1.86 12.68 4.62
CA ARG A 318 2.60 13.94 4.69
C ARG A 318 1.64 15.06 4.37
N GLU A 319 1.63 16.12 5.17
CA GLU A 319 0.77 17.27 4.87
C GLU A 319 1.06 17.78 3.45
N PRO A 320 0.03 17.98 2.61
CA PRO A 320 0.22 18.52 1.28
C PRO A 320 0.81 19.93 1.39
N SER A 321 1.83 20.21 0.56
CA SER A 321 2.39 21.56 0.46
C SER A 321 1.29 22.52 -0.02
N SER A 322 1.15 23.65 0.67
CA SER A 322 0.16 24.70 0.40
C SER A 322 0.31 25.31 -0.99
#